data_AF-A0A2T3HHA3-F1
#
_entry.id   AF-A0A2T3HHA3-F1
#
_cell.length_a   1.000
_cell.length_b   1.000
_cell.length_c   1.000
_cell.angle_alpha   90.00
_cell.angle_beta   90.00
_cell.angle_gamma   90.00
#
_symmetry.space_group_name_H-M   'P 1'
#
loop_
_entity.id
_entity.type
_entity.pdbx_description
1 polymer ?
#
loop_
_entity_poly.entity_id
_entity_poly.type
_entity_poly.pdbx_seq_one_letter_code
_entity_poly.pdbx_strand_id
1 'polypeptide(L)'
;MKIILLLGSGLAGSAFALINARILAKAIIPKLFCSMCAFVVLLLFFLFFLRQEKITALSGLVILKDSCLVMIHLYSGYFVATSLKAILALDGSVAPPVHAAASSGLAVLAAGNFLLFSAGKALHPADMELFFTSSGLPFWFHYVVMALEICGAVGLLADKWLHTGPPAAVGLLLIMIGAIAVHSRNGDPLSDSYDAIVQLIYLLILLLAFLARKKTGRPA
;
A
#
# COMPACT_ATOMS: atom_id res chain seq x y z
N MET A 1 12.72 -10.95 14.57
CA MET A 1 12.40 -11.99 13.54
C MET A 1 11.46 -11.48 12.44
N LYS A 2 10.40 -10.71 12.75
CA LYS A 2 9.49 -10.12 11.73
C LYS A 2 10.17 -9.21 10.68
N ILE A 3 11.18 -8.41 11.09
CA ILE A 3 11.90 -7.46 10.21
C ILE A 3 12.72 -8.17 9.12
N ILE A 4 13.29 -9.34 9.41
CA ILE A 4 14.14 -10.10 8.46
C ILE A 4 13.28 -10.81 7.39
N LEU A 5 12.10 -11.28 7.76
CA LEU A 5 11.12 -11.86 6.82
C LEU A 5 10.53 -10.81 5.86
N LEU A 6 10.31 -9.58 6.33
CA LEU A 6 9.81 -8.47 5.51
C LEU A 6 10.84 -7.98 4.49
N LEU A 7 12.10 -7.81 4.88
CA LEU A 7 13.19 -7.41 3.96
C LEU A 7 13.49 -8.47 2.89
N GLY A 8 13.40 -9.76 3.23
CA GLY A 8 13.60 -10.86 2.27
C GLY A 8 12.52 -10.93 1.18
N SER A 9 11.26 -10.64 1.53
CA SER A 9 10.14 -10.68 0.58
C SER A 9 10.19 -9.56 -0.49
N GLY A 10 10.69 -8.37 -0.13
CA GLY A 10 10.88 -7.25 -1.06
C GLY A 10 11.98 -7.52 -2.11
N LEU A 11 13.05 -8.21 -1.72
CA LEU A 11 14.14 -8.57 -2.63
C LEU A 11 13.72 -9.66 -3.63
N ALA A 12 12.92 -10.65 -3.20
CA ALA A 12 12.37 -11.68 -4.09
C ALA A 12 11.45 -11.09 -5.18
N GLY A 13 10.65 -10.07 -4.86
CA GLY A 13 9.81 -9.36 -5.83
C GLY A 13 10.62 -8.61 -6.91
N SER A 14 11.81 -8.11 -6.56
CA SER A 14 12.66 -7.34 -7.46
C SER A 14 13.36 -8.20 -8.53
N ALA A 15 13.69 -9.46 -8.21
CA ALA A 15 14.30 -10.41 -9.14
C ALA A 15 13.33 -10.87 -10.24
N PHE A 16 12.03 -10.91 -9.96
CA PHE A 16 11.00 -11.33 -10.92
C PHE A 16 10.72 -10.27 -12.01
N ALA A 17 11.12 -9.02 -11.78
CA ALA A 17 10.84 -7.88 -12.66
C ALA A 17 11.82 -7.75 -13.86
N LEU A 18 12.61 -8.78 -14.20
CA LEU A 18 13.59 -8.77 -15.31
C LEU A 18 13.08 -9.39 -16.63
N ILE A 19 11.79 -9.76 -16.73
CA ILE A 19 11.24 -10.43 -17.91
C ILE A 19 10.36 -9.48 -18.74
N ASN A 20 10.49 -9.60 -20.06
CA ASN A 20 9.94 -8.77 -21.15
C ASN A 20 8.48 -8.24 -20.95
N ALA A 21 8.30 -6.92 -21.09
CA ALA A 21 7.08 -6.15 -20.79
C ALA A 21 5.81 -6.56 -21.57
N ARG A 22 5.94 -7.04 -22.82
CA ARG A 22 4.79 -7.54 -23.62
C ARG A 22 4.33 -8.93 -23.19
N ILE A 23 5.24 -9.74 -22.66
CA ILE A 23 4.93 -11.03 -22.04
C ILE A 23 4.33 -10.79 -20.65
N LEU A 24 4.75 -9.73 -19.97
CA LEU A 24 4.22 -9.31 -18.67
C LEU A 24 2.70 -9.05 -18.71
N ALA A 25 2.20 -8.19 -19.60
CA ALA A 25 0.78 -7.86 -19.59
C ALA A 25 -0.14 -9.04 -19.96
N LYS A 26 0.27 -9.89 -20.91
CA LYS A 26 -0.52 -11.05 -21.36
C LYS A 26 -0.32 -12.31 -20.52
N ALA A 27 0.81 -12.47 -19.84
CA ALA A 27 1.12 -13.66 -19.04
C ALA A 27 1.12 -13.39 -17.53
N ILE A 28 1.49 -12.19 -17.07
CA ILE A 28 1.54 -11.87 -15.63
C ILE A 28 0.18 -11.54 -15.07
N ILE A 29 -0.74 -10.85 -15.77
CA ILE A 29 -2.10 -10.67 -15.22
C ILE A 29 -2.79 -12.03 -15.00
N PRO A 30 -2.79 -12.99 -15.94
CA PRO A 30 -3.30 -14.33 -15.68
C PRO A 30 -2.46 -15.13 -14.68
N LYS A 31 -1.15 -14.91 -14.55
CA LYS A 31 -0.32 -15.57 -13.52
C LYS A 31 -0.46 -14.96 -12.12
N LEU A 32 -0.73 -13.66 -12.00
CA LEU A 32 -1.10 -12.98 -10.77
C LEU A 32 -2.47 -13.47 -10.34
N PHE A 33 -3.41 -13.53 -11.28
CA PHE A 33 -4.73 -14.09 -11.07
C PHE A 33 -4.65 -15.59 -10.71
N CYS A 34 -3.85 -16.40 -11.42
CA CYS A 34 -3.58 -17.79 -11.07
C CYS A 34 -2.86 -17.92 -9.72
N SER A 35 -1.96 -17.01 -9.37
CA SER A 35 -1.28 -16.99 -8.07
C SER A 35 -2.25 -16.61 -6.95
N MET A 36 -3.17 -15.67 -7.19
CA MET A 36 -4.26 -15.35 -6.27
C MET A 36 -5.21 -16.55 -6.12
N CYS A 37 -5.63 -17.17 -7.22
CA CYS A 37 -6.48 -18.36 -7.20
C CYS A 37 -5.79 -19.55 -6.54
N ALA A 38 -4.51 -19.81 -6.84
CA ALA A 38 -3.74 -20.88 -6.22
C ALA A 38 -3.51 -20.62 -4.74
N PHE A 39 -3.27 -19.37 -4.34
CA PHE A 39 -3.15 -18.99 -2.94
C PHE A 39 -4.47 -19.10 -2.20
N VAL A 40 -5.58 -18.65 -2.80
CA VAL A 40 -6.94 -18.84 -2.25
C VAL A 40 -7.25 -20.34 -2.14
N VAL A 41 -6.89 -21.16 -3.12
CA VAL A 41 -7.07 -22.62 -3.06
C VAL A 41 -6.18 -23.24 -1.98
N LEU A 42 -4.92 -22.81 -1.83
CA LEU A 42 -4.01 -23.26 -0.77
C LEU A 42 -4.50 -22.84 0.62
N LEU A 43 -5.01 -21.62 0.74
CA LEU A 43 -5.61 -21.07 1.95
C LEU A 43 -6.89 -21.82 2.31
N LEU A 44 -7.76 -22.10 1.34
CA LEU A 44 -8.96 -22.90 1.53
C LEU A 44 -8.63 -24.37 1.86
N PHE A 45 -7.61 -24.94 1.22
CA PHE A 45 -7.09 -26.29 1.51
C PHE A 45 -6.49 -26.36 2.92
N PHE A 46 -5.74 -25.33 3.32
CA PHE A 46 -5.18 -25.19 4.65
C PHE A 46 -6.29 -25.01 5.69
N LEU A 47 -7.28 -24.14 5.46
CA LEU A 47 -8.47 -23.97 6.32
C LEU A 47 -9.31 -25.27 6.41
N PHE A 48 -9.40 -26.05 5.33
CA PHE A 48 -10.04 -27.38 5.33
C PHE A 48 -9.25 -28.39 6.19
N PHE A 49 -7.92 -28.34 6.17
CA PHE A 49 -7.07 -29.15 7.05
C PHE A 49 -7.13 -28.68 8.51
N LEU A 50 -7.20 -27.37 8.75
CA LEU A 50 -7.39 -26.80 10.09
C LEU A 50 -8.75 -27.14 10.70
N ARG A 51 -9.75 -27.53 9.89
CA ARG A 51 -11.03 -28.07 10.36
C ARG A 51 -10.91 -29.52 10.86
N GLN A 52 -9.87 -30.26 10.46
CA GLN A 52 -9.64 -31.66 10.89
C GLN A 52 -8.95 -31.75 12.25
N GLU A 53 -8.13 -30.76 12.61
CA GLU A 53 -7.53 -30.65 13.93
C GLU A 53 -8.30 -29.64 14.79
N LYS A 54 -8.32 -29.80 16.12
CA LYS A 54 -9.01 -28.90 17.07
C LYS A 54 -8.31 -27.54 17.19
N ILE A 55 -8.01 -26.88 16.06
CA ILE A 55 -7.56 -25.51 16.04
C ILE A 55 -8.77 -24.64 16.35
N THR A 56 -8.69 -23.83 17.40
CA THR A 56 -9.76 -22.90 17.75
C THR A 56 -9.97 -21.90 16.61
N ALA A 57 -11.22 -21.49 16.37
CA ALA A 57 -11.56 -20.54 15.30
C ALA A 57 -10.69 -19.26 15.33
N LEU A 58 -10.19 -18.90 16.51
CA LEU A 58 -9.29 -17.77 16.75
C LEU A 58 -7.94 -17.94 16.02
N SER A 59 -7.32 -19.12 16.07
CA SER A 59 -6.00 -19.34 15.44
C SER A 59 -6.12 -19.38 13.91
N GLY A 60 -7.24 -19.89 13.38
CA GLY A 60 -7.53 -19.84 11.94
C GLY A 60 -7.63 -18.41 11.41
N LEU A 61 -8.26 -17.51 12.16
CA LEU A 61 -8.38 -16.10 11.80
C LEU A 61 -7.03 -15.36 11.83
N VAL A 62 -6.16 -15.69 12.80
CA VAL A 62 -4.80 -15.12 12.87
C VAL A 62 -3.97 -15.53 11.67
N ILE A 63 -3.99 -16.81 11.30
CA ILE A 63 -3.21 -17.30 10.14
C ILE A 63 -3.74 -16.69 8.84
N LEU A 64 -5.06 -16.56 8.69
CA LEU A 64 -5.68 -15.89 7.54
C LEU A 64 -5.23 -14.43 7.44
N LYS A 65 -5.26 -13.69 8.56
CA LYS A 65 -4.81 -12.31 8.64
C LYS A 65 -3.34 -12.17 8.22
N ASP A 66 -2.45 -12.97 8.80
CA ASP A 66 -1.01 -12.92 8.50
C ASP A 66 -0.73 -13.29 7.04
N SER A 67 -1.46 -14.27 6.49
CA SER A 67 -1.38 -14.70 5.10
C SER A 67 -1.79 -13.58 4.13
N CYS A 68 -2.91 -12.90 4.40
CA CYS A 68 -3.36 -11.73 3.63
C CYS A 68 -2.33 -10.60 3.68
N LEU A 69 -1.74 -10.34 4.86
CA LEU A 69 -0.76 -9.28 5.05
C LEU A 69 0.53 -9.53 4.24
N VAL A 70 1.02 -10.78 4.20
CA VAL A 70 2.15 -11.16 3.35
C VAL A 70 1.85 -10.92 1.87
N MET A 71 0.65 -11.27 1.41
CA MET A 71 0.27 -11.04 0.00
C MET A 71 0.22 -9.55 -0.33
N ILE A 72 -0.33 -8.72 0.56
CA ILE A 72 -0.35 -7.27 0.39
C ILE A 72 1.07 -6.72 0.24
N HIS A 73 2.02 -7.17 1.06
CA HIS A 73 3.42 -6.75 0.97
C HIS A 73 4.14 -7.23 -0.29
N LEU A 74 3.86 -8.46 -0.75
CA LEU A 74 4.44 -8.97 -1.99
C LEU A 74 3.93 -8.18 -3.20
N TYR A 75 2.63 -7.90 -3.26
CA TYR A 75 2.05 -7.09 -4.33
C TYR A 75 2.50 -5.64 -4.27
N SER A 76 2.57 -5.04 -3.09
CA SER A 76 3.09 -3.68 -2.96
C SER A 76 4.55 -3.58 -3.40
N GLY A 77 5.38 -4.57 -3.05
CA GLY A 77 6.76 -4.68 -3.52
C GLY A 77 6.87 -4.74 -5.05
N TYR A 78 6.00 -5.53 -5.69
CA TYR A 78 5.93 -5.61 -7.16
C TYR A 78 5.55 -4.26 -7.80
N PHE A 79 4.50 -3.60 -7.30
CA PHE A 79 4.05 -2.30 -7.82
C PHE A 79 5.10 -1.20 -7.60
N VAL A 80 5.75 -1.20 -6.45
CA VAL A 80 6.85 -0.29 -6.13
C VAL A 80 8.03 -0.50 -7.08
N ALA A 81 8.51 -1.74 -7.23
CA ALA A 81 9.67 -2.05 -8.06
C ALA A 81 9.42 -1.70 -9.53
N THR A 82 8.23 -2.00 -10.05
CA THR A 82 7.86 -1.67 -11.44
C THR A 82 7.69 -0.17 -11.65
N SER A 83 7.08 0.55 -10.71
CA SER A 83 6.98 2.00 -10.75
C SER A 83 8.35 2.66 -10.69
N LEU A 84 9.23 2.20 -9.80
CA LEU A 84 10.58 2.74 -9.66
C LEU A 84 11.44 2.48 -10.89
N LYS A 85 11.41 1.26 -11.46
CA LYS A 85 12.08 0.97 -12.73
C LYS A 85 11.60 1.91 -13.83
N ALA A 86 10.30 2.16 -13.90
CA ALA A 86 9.74 3.00 -14.92
C ALA A 86 10.08 4.50 -14.72
N ILE A 87 10.21 4.95 -13.46
CA ILE A 87 10.72 6.28 -13.11
C ILE A 87 12.21 6.40 -13.45
N LEU A 88 13.03 5.38 -13.20
CA LEU A 88 14.47 5.41 -13.45
C LEU A 88 14.81 5.22 -14.95
N ALA A 89 13.99 4.46 -15.67
CA ALA A 89 14.07 4.24 -17.12
C ALA A 89 13.53 5.44 -17.93
N LEU A 90 13.95 6.66 -17.57
CA LEU A 90 13.61 7.89 -18.29
C LEU A 90 14.08 7.88 -19.76
N ASP A 91 14.84 6.86 -20.18
CA ASP A 91 15.24 6.58 -21.56
C ASP A 91 14.13 5.95 -22.42
N GLY A 92 12.98 5.60 -21.83
CA GLY A 92 11.85 4.99 -22.53
C GLY A 92 11.95 3.48 -22.71
N SER A 93 12.92 2.82 -22.05
CA SER A 93 13.09 1.36 -22.11
C SER A 93 11.93 0.57 -21.50
N VAL A 94 11.11 1.20 -20.65
CA VAL A 94 9.88 0.60 -20.11
C VAL A 94 8.66 0.99 -20.93
N ALA A 95 7.92 -0.03 -21.37
CA ALA A 95 6.70 0.16 -22.17
C ALA A 95 5.67 1.04 -21.43
N PRO A 96 5.13 2.10 -22.07
CA PRO A 96 4.15 3.02 -21.49
C PRO A 96 2.97 2.37 -20.73
N PRO A 97 2.31 1.31 -21.26
CA PRO A 97 1.18 0.70 -20.56
C PRO A 97 1.55 0.01 -19.25
N VAL A 98 2.80 -0.46 -19.10
CA VAL A 98 3.27 -1.10 -17.86
C VAL A 98 3.47 -0.06 -16.77
N HIS A 99 4.00 1.12 -17.09
CA HIS A 99 4.11 2.22 -16.14
C HIS A 99 2.72 2.68 -15.65
N ALA A 100 1.77 2.86 -16.57
CA ALA A 100 0.42 3.29 -16.24
C ALA A 100 -0.29 2.28 -15.33
N ALA A 101 -0.21 0.98 -15.65
CA ALA A 101 -0.76 -0.07 -14.82
C ALA A 101 -0.10 -0.16 -13.43
N ALA A 102 1.23 -0.03 -13.37
CA ALA A 102 1.97 -0.10 -12.10
C ALA A 102 1.62 1.07 -11.17
N SER A 103 1.62 2.29 -11.68
CA SER A 103 1.25 3.48 -10.91
C SER A 103 -0.22 3.49 -10.51
N SER A 104 -1.12 2.98 -11.37
CA SER A 104 -2.54 2.82 -11.00
C SER A 104 -2.72 1.77 -9.90
N GLY A 105 -2.01 0.64 -9.97
CA GLY A 105 -2.03 -0.38 -8.93
C GLY A 105 -1.50 0.14 -7.59
N LEU A 106 -0.40 0.91 -7.62
CA LEU A 106 0.13 1.55 -6.43
C LEU A 106 -0.84 2.60 -5.85
N ALA A 107 -1.54 3.36 -6.69
CA ALA A 107 -2.57 4.32 -6.25
C ALA A 107 -3.74 3.62 -5.56
N VAL A 108 -4.25 2.53 -6.14
CA VAL A 108 -5.32 1.71 -5.54
C VAL A 108 -4.87 1.13 -4.20
N LEU A 109 -3.64 0.63 -4.13
CA LEU A 109 -3.09 0.06 -2.90
C LEU A 109 -2.93 1.12 -1.80
N ALA A 110 -2.35 2.28 -2.13
CA ALA A 110 -2.20 3.39 -1.19
C ALA A 110 -3.58 3.89 -0.71
N ALA A 111 -4.51 4.17 -1.63
CA ALA A 111 -5.86 4.61 -1.30
C ALA A 111 -6.60 3.59 -0.41
N GLY A 112 -6.52 2.30 -0.74
CA GLY A 112 -7.10 1.23 0.06
C GLY A 112 -6.58 1.21 1.50
N ASN A 113 -5.27 1.38 1.70
CA ASN A 113 -4.68 1.45 3.04
C ASN A 113 -5.19 2.66 3.82
N PHE A 114 -5.24 3.85 3.21
CA PHE A 114 -5.78 5.04 3.87
C PHE A 114 -7.24 4.89 4.28
N LEU A 115 -8.08 4.30 3.41
CA LEU A 115 -9.47 4.00 3.75
C LEU A 115 -9.58 3.01 4.91
N LEU A 116 -8.74 1.96 4.93
CA LEU A 116 -8.71 0.99 6.02
C LEU A 116 -8.23 1.61 7.34
N PHE A 117 -7.20 2.46 7.31
CA PHE A 117 -6.71 3.17 8.49
C PHE A 117 -7.76 4.14 9.03
N SER A 118 -8.39 4.92 8.16
CA SER A 118 -9.51 5.79 8.54
C SER A 118 -10.69 5.00 9.12
N ALA A 119 -11.05 3.85 8.54
CA ALA A 119 -12.08 2.99 9.11
C ALA A 119 -11.68 2.43 10.49
N GLY A 120 -10.43 2.01 10.65
CA GLY A 120 -9.89 1.55 11.93
C GLY A 120 -9.98 2.62 13.02
N LYS A 121 -9.64 3.87 12.70
CA LYS A 121 -9.79 5.03 13.59
C LYS A 121 -11.26 5.29 13.92
N ALA A 122 -12.16 5.22 12.93
CA ALA A 122 -13.59 5.42 13.12
C ALA A 122 -14.24 4.38 14.06
N LEU A 123 -13.72 3.15 14.06
CA LEU A 123 -14.19 2.07 14.93
C LEU A 123 -13.68 2.18 16.38
N HIS A 124 -12.64 2.97 16.63
CA HIS A 124 -12.00 3.13 17.94
C HIS A 124 -11.83 4.62 18.32
N PRO A 125 -12.90 5.42 18.35
CA PRO A 125 -12.80 6.87 18.54
C PRO A 125 -12.22 7.23 19.91
N ALA A 126 -12.58 6.52 20.98
CA ALA A 126 -12.08 6.80 22.33
C ALA A 126 -10.55 6.63 22.43
N ASP A 127 -10.00 5.58 21.80
CA ASP A 127 -8.55 5.33 21.78
C ASP A 127 -7.83 6.42 20.99
N MET A 128 -8.42 6.86 19.86
CA MET A 128 -7.86 7.94 19.03
C MET A 128 -7.93 9.30 19.73
N GLU A 129 -9.02 9.60 20.43
CA GLU A 129 -9.16 10.84 21.21
C GLU A 129 -8.12 10.90 22.34
N LEU A 130 -7.94 9.78 23.06
CA LEU A 130 -6.91 9.67 24.08
C LEU A 130 -5.50 9.83 23.49
N PHE A 131 -5.22 9.17 22.36
CA PHE A 131 -3.92 9.28 21.67
C PHE A 131 -3.62 10.72 21.22
N PHE A 132 -4.59 11.41 20.61
CA PHE A 132 -4.38 12.79 20.15
C PHE A 132 -4.20 13.76 21.34
N THR A 133 -5.02 13.62 22.38
CA THR A 133 -4.92 14.48 23.58
C THR A 133 -3.63 14.26 24.37
N SER A 134 -3.20 13.01 24.55
CA SER A 134 -1.91 12.70 25.18
C SER A 134 -0.73 13.17 24.33
N SER A 135 -0.91 13.23 23.00
CA SER A 135 0.02 13.85 22.06
C SER A 135 -0.05 15.38 22.05
N GLY A 136 -0.81 16.05 22.93
CA GLY A 136 -0.92 17.50 22.94
C GLY A 136 -1.60 18.11 21.70
N LEU A 137 -2.41 17.31 21.00
CA LEU A 137 -3.30 17.75 19.92
C LEU A 137 -4.74 17.79 20.45
N PRO A 138 -5.61 18.67 19.94
CA PRO A 138 -6.99 18.69 20.37
C PRO A 138 -7.72 17.42 19.88
N PHE A 139 -8.62 16.88 20.71
CA PHE A 139 -9.29 15.60 20.42
C PHE A 139 -9.98 15.61 19.06
N TRP A 140 -10.59 16.72 18.63
CA TRP A 140 -11.30 16.80 17.35
C TRP A 140 -10.39 16.70 16.11
N PHE A 141 -9.07 16.90 16.27
CA PHE A 141 -8.14 16.96 15.15
C PHE A 141 -8.01 15.61 14.43
N HIS A 142 -8.22 14.49 15.12
CA HIS A 142 -8.19 13.17 14.48
C HIS A 142 -9.32 13.01 13.44
N TYR A 143 -10.51 13.58 13.68
CA TYR A 143 -11.60 13.59 12.69
C TYR A 143 -11.24 14.39 11.44
N VAL A 144 -10.50 15.49 11.59
CA VAL A 144 -9.99 16.28 10.45
C VAL A 144 -8.96 15.47 9.66
N VAL A 145 -8.03 14.81 10.35
CA VAL A 145 -7.04 13.92 9.71
C VAL A 145 -7.76 12.81 8.94
N MET A 146 -8.75 12.15 9.53
CA MET A 146 -9.54 11.10 8.85
C MET A 146 -10.26 11.62 7.61
N ALA A 147 -10.91 12.79 7.71
CA ALA A 147 -11.58 13.39 6.56
C ALA A 147 -10.59 13.67 5.41
N LEU A 148 -9.40 14.21 5.73
CA LEU A 148 -8.36 14.48 4.74
C LEU A 148 -7.75 13.19 4.15
N GLU A 149 -7.57 12.15 4.95
CA GLU A 149 -7.13 10.82 4.49
C GLU A 149 -8.13 10.22 3.49
N ILE A 150 -9.43 10.27 3.81
CA ILE A 150 -10.50 9.79 2.93
C ILE A 150 -10.55 10.62 1.64
N CYS A 151 -10.52 11.96 1.75
CA CYS A 151 -10.50 12.83 0.58
C CYS A 151 -9.28 12.57 -0.31
N GLY A 152 -8.09 12.41 0.28
CA GLY A 152 -6.87 12.05 -0.44
C GLY A 152 -6.97 10.69 -1.11
N ALA A 153 -7.48 9.67 -0.41
CA ALA A 153 -7.68 8.33 -0.98
C ALA A 153 -8.65 8.35 -2.17
N VAL A 154 -9.79 9.04 -2.03
CA VAL A 154 -10.76 9.22 -3.13
C VAL A 154 -10.10 10.01 -4.27
N GLY A 155 -9.32 11.04 -3.97
CA GLY A 155 -8.57 11.80 -4.97
C GLY A 155 -7.54 10.96 -5.74
N LEU A 156 -6.86 10.01 -5.09
CA LEU A 156 -5.97 9.05 -5.76
C LEU A 156 -6.74 8.11 -6.70
N LEU A 157 -7.90 7.60 -6.26
CA LEU A 157 -8.74 6.73 -7.09
C LEU A 157 -9.36 7.50 -8.26
N ALA A 158 -9.69 8.78 -8.06
CA ALA A 158 -10.32 9.62 -9.06
C ALA A 158 -9.36 10.19 -10.13
N ASP A 159 -8.05 9.99 -9.97
CA ASP A 159 -7.02 10.57 -10.85
C ASP A 159 -7.27 10.32 -12.34
N LYS A 160 -7.73 9.11 -12.69
CA LYS A 160 -8.01 8.73 -14.08
C LYS A 160 -9.06 9.62 -14.75
N TRP A 161 -9.99 10.18 -13.98
CA TRP A 161 -11.10 11.00 -14.51
C TRP A 161 -10.90 12.49 -14.27
N LEU A 162 -10.30 12.85 -13.13
CA LEU A 162 -10.24 14.24 -12.66
C LEU A 162 -8.81 14.80 -12.59
N HIS A 163 -7.79 13.98 -12.89
CA HIS A 163 -6.37 14.35 -12.79
C HIS A 163 -5.98 14.86 -11.38
N THR A 164 -6.61 14.31 -10.35
CA THR A 164 -6.44 14.68 -8.94
C THR A 164 -5.28 13.98 -8.24
N GLY A 165 -4.54 13.10 -8.92
CA GLY A 165 -3.49 12.26 -8.35
C GLY A 165 -2.37 13.04 -7.67
N PRO A 166 -1.71 14.01 -8.33
CA PRO A 166 -0.64 14.80 -7.71
C PRO A 166 -1.08 15.55 -6.44
N PRO A 167 -2.15 16.37 -6.43
CA PRO A 167 -2.56 17.07 -5.21
C PRO A 167 -3.02 16.12 -4.11
N ALA A 168 -3.68 15.00 -4.45
CA ALA A 168 -4.07 13.98 -3.48
C ALA A 168 -2.85 13.31 -2.82
N ALA A 169 -1.84 12.92 -3.63
CA ALA A 169 -0.60 12.34 -3.12
C ALA A 169 0.15 13.31 -2.20
N VAL A 170 0.23 14.61 -2.56
CA VAL A 170 0.86 15.64 -1.72
C VAL A 170 0.13 15.81 -0.40
N GLY A 171 -1.20 15.89 -0.42
CA GLY A 171 -1.99 16.00 0.82
C GLY A 171 -1.75 14.83 1.77
N LEU A 172 -1.79 13.60 1.25
CA LEU A 172 -1.51 12.39 2.04
C LEU A 172 -0.06 12.32 2.53
N LEU A 173 0.92 12.79 1.73
CA LEU A 173 2.32 12.87 2.15
C LEU A 173 2.48 13.78 3.38
N LEU A 174 1.84 14.94 3.37
CA LEU A 174 1.88 15.88 4.50
C LEU A 174 1.27 15.25 5.76
N ILE A 175 0.18 14.49 5.63
CA ILE A 175 -0.42 13.75 6.74
C ILE A 175 0.55 12.71 7.30
N MET A 176 1.22 11.92 6.44
CA MET A 176 2.18 10.91 6.89
C MET A 176 3.41 11.52 7.56
N ILE A 177 3.91 12.65 7.06
CA ILE A 177 4.99 13.41 7.73
C ILE A 177 4.52 13.87 9.11
N GLY A 178 3.30 14.39 9.23
CA GLY A 178 2.71 14.78 10.51
C GLY A 178 2.59 13.61 11.48
N ALA A 179 2.12 12.46 11.02
CA ALA A 179 2.00 11.24 11.83
C ALA A 179 3.37 10.77 12.36
N ILE A 180 4.38 10.71 11.50
CA ILE A 180 5.75 10.35 11.89
C ILE A 180 6.32 11.35 12.90
N ALA A 181 6.08 12.64 12.71
CA ALA A 181 6.53 13.68 13.63
C ALA A 181 5.87 13.56 15.02
N VAL A 182 4.57 13.22 15.08
CA VAL A 182 3.87 12.96 16.36
C VAL A 182 4.49 11.76 17.08
N HIS A 183 4.64 10.62 16.41
CA HIS A 183 5.28 9.43 17.00
C HIS A 183 6.71 9.73 17.48
N SER A 184 7.50 10.44 16.68
CA SER A 184 8.86 10.83 17.04
C SER A 184 8.90 11.76 18.26
N ARG A 185 7.96 12.70 18.38
CA ARG A 185 7.89 13.63 19.52
C ARG A 185 7.44 12.92 20.79
N ASN A 186 6.54 11.96 20.67
CA ASN A 186 6.04 11.15 21.78
C ASN A 186 7.09 10.15 22.29
N GLY A 187 8.14 9.89 21.52
CA GLY A 187 9.14 8.86 21.83
C GLY A 187 8.63 7.45 21.59
N ASP A 188 7.64 7.29 20.70
CA ASP A 188 7.04 6.00 20.38
C ASP A 188 8.08 5.09 19.68
N PRO A 189 8.04 3.76 19.90
CA PRO A 189 8.84 2.82 19.16
C PRO A 189 8.65 2.97 17.63
N LEU A 190 9.71 2.75 16.85
CA LEU A 190 9.64 2.83 15.38
C LEU A 190 8.60 1.89 14.77
N SER A 191 8.28 0.78 15.45
CA SER A 191 7.22 -0.15 15.04
C SER A 191 5.85 0.52 14.91
N ASP A 192 5.59 1.55 15.72
CA ASP A 192 4.28 2.17 15.81
C ASP A 192 4.10 3.21 14.68
N SER A 193 5.21 3.76 14.19
CA SER A 193 5.29 4.61 13.00
C SER A 193 5.52 3.85 11.68
N TYR A 194 5.68 2.52 11.73
CA TYR A 194 6.09 1.72 10.58
C TYR A 194 5.15 1.89 9.39
N ASP A 195 3.85 1.79 9.62
CA ASP A 195 2.84 1.90 8.55
C ASP A 195 2.86 3.30 7.92
N ALA A 196 3.06 4.36 8.72
CA ALA A 196 3.17 5.73 8.21
C ALA A 196 4.40 5.91 7.32
N ILE A 197 5.55 5.33 7.70
CA ILE A 197 6.79 5.36 6.90
C ILE A 197 6.59 4.60 5.58
N VAL A 198 5.97 3.42 5.62
CA VAL A 198 5.71 2.63 4.42
C VAL A 198 4.78 3.38 3.45
N GLN A 199 3.68 3.95 3.94
CA GLN A 199 2.78 4.75 3.10
C GLN A 199 3.48 6.00 2.55
N LEU A 200 4.33 6.67 3.35
CA LEU A 200 5.12 7.81 2.88
C LEU A 200 5.96 7.44 1.66
N ILE A 201 6.63 6.28 1.69
CA ILE A 201 7.43 5.78 0.56
C ILE A 201 6.53 5.49 -0.66
N TYR A 202 5.38 4.84 -0.47
CA TYR A 202 4.45 4.56 -1.58
C TYR A 202 3.97 5.83 -2.24
N LEU A 203 3.60 6.84 -1.45
CA LEU A 203 3.13 8.13 -1.94
C LEU A 203 4.25 8.91 -2.65
N LEU A 204 5.49 8.87 -2.16
CA LEU A 204 6.64 9.50 -2.82
C LEU A 204 6.87 8.89 -4.21
N ILE A 205 6.89 7.56 -4.30
CA ILE A 205 7.07 6.86 -5.57
C ILE A 205 5.90 7.16 -6.52
N LEU A 206 4.67 7.17 -5.99
CA LEU A 206 3.49 7.48 -6.78
C LEU A 206 3.49 8.93 -7.30
N LEU A 207 3.89 9.89 -6.47
CA LEU A 207 4.04 11.29 -6.86
C LEU A 207 5.08 11.44 -7.98
N LEU A 208 6.25 10.80 -7.84
CA LEU A 208 7.27 10.79 -8.88
C LEU A 208 6.76 10.17 -10.19
N ALA A 209 5.96 9.10 -10.11
CA ALA A 209 5.32 8.49 -11.27
C ALA A 209 4.29 9.41 -11.95
N PHE A 210 3.54 10.23 -11.19
CA PHE A 210 2.67 11.25 -11.76
C PHE A 210 3.47 12.35 -12.49
N LEU A 211 4.55 12.83 -11.87
CA LEU A 211 5.39 13.88 -12.44
C LEU A 211 6.13 13.40 -13.71
N ALA A 212 6.60 12.15 -13.73
CA ALA A 212 7.25 11.55 -14.91
C ALA A 212 6.28 11.42 -16.10
N ARG A 213 5.00 11.09 -15.86
CA ARG A 213 3.96 11.07 -16.92
C ARG A 213 3.77 12.45 -17.56
N LYS A 214 3.67 13.50 -16.73
CA LYS A 214 3.49 14.88 -17.23
C LYS A 214 4.65 15.31 -18.14
N LYS A 215 5.90 14.99 -17.78
CA LYS A 215 7.09 15.34 -18.56
C LYS A 215 7.13 14.65 -19.93
N THR A 216 6.59 13.44 -20.04
CA THR A 216 6.63 12.63 -21.28
C THR A 216 5.46 12.88 -22.23
N GLY A 217 4.52 13.78 -21.88
CA GLY A 217 3.33 14.07 -22.70
C GLY A 217 2.40 12.87 -22.90
N ARG A 218 2.55 11.82 -22.06
CA ARG A 218 1.75 10.60 -22.18
C ARG A 218 0.36 10.82 -21.57
N PRO A 219 -0.73 10.38 -22.22
CA PRO A 219 -2.07 10.47 -21.65
C PRO A 219 -2.18 9.64 -20.37
N ALA A 220 -3.04 10.10 -19.46
CA ALA A 220 -3.28 9.51 -18.14
C ALA A 220 -3.81 8.07 -18.21
#